data_AF-A0A316T7T0-F1
#
_entry.id   AF-A0A316T7T0-F1
#
_cell.length_a   1.000
_cell.length_b   1.000
_cell.length_c   1.000
_cell.angle_alpha   90.00
_cell.angle_beta   90.00
_cell.angle_gamma   90.00
#
_symmetry.space_group_name_H-M   'P 1'
#
loop_
_entity.id
_entity.type
_entity.pdbx_description
1 polymer ?
#
loop_
_entity_poly.entity_id
_entity_poly.type
_entity_poly.pdbx_seq_one_letter_code
_entity_poly.pdbx_strand_id
1 'polypeptide(L)' 'LNKMLAEATGQPLEKIQLDTERDNFMSAQQAMEYGLVDKVIEKR' A
#
# COMPACT_ATOMS: atom_id res chain seq x y z
N LEU A 1 -11.84 -1.55 7.66
CA LEU A 1 -10.94 -1.64 6.49
C LEU A 1 -9.56 -1.04 6.79
N ASN A 2 -9.49 0.23 7.18
CA ASN A 2 -8.20 0.93 7.37
C ASN A 2 -7.28 0.32 8.44
N LYS A 3 -7.83 -0.19 9.55
CA LYS A 3 -7.03 -0.91 10.57
C LYS A 3 -6.37 -2.18 10.03
N MET A 4 -7.12 -2.96 9.25
CA MET A 4 -6.60 -4.17 8.61
C MET A 4 -5.52 -3.84 7.58
N LEU A 5 -5.71 -2.79 6.79
CA LEU A 5 -4.70 -2.31 5.84
C LEU A 5 -3.43 -1.83 6.56
N ALA A 6 -3.56 -1.08 7.65
CA ALA A 6 -2.43 -0.64 8.47
C ALA A 6 -1.64 -1.82 9.03
N GLU A 7 -2.33 -2.84 9.58
CA GLU A 7 -1.70 -4.06 10.10
C GLU A 7 -1.01 -4.88 9.01
N ALA A 8 -1.64 -5.04 7.83
CA ALA A 8 -1.10 -5.84 6.74
C ALA A 8 0.08 -5.17 6.01
N THR A 9 0.05 -3.84 5.87
CA THR A 9 1.08 -3.06 5.16
C THR A 9 2.18 -2.53 6.07
N GLY A 10 1.98 -2.55 7.40
CA GLY A 10 2.85 -1.92 8.37
C GLY A 10 2.79 -0.39 8.39
N GLN A 11 1.84 0.22 7.67
CA GLN A 11 1.68 1.67 7.62
C GLN A 11 0.89 2.21 8.82
N PRO A 12 1.17 3.44 9.28
CA PRO A 12 0.36 4.09 10.31
C PRO A 12 -1.11 4.24 9.87
N LEU A 13 -2.04 4.08 10.81
CA LEU A 13 -3.48 4.18 10.55
C LEU A 13 -3.87 5.54 9.93
N GLU A 14 -3.25 6.63 10.39
CA GLU A 14 -3.49 7.99 9.89
C GLU A 14 -3.09 8.13 8.41
N LYS A 15 -1.98 7.50 8.02
CA LYS A 15 -1.51 7.49 6.63
C LYS A 15 -2.48 6.73 5.73
N ILE A 16 -2.92 5.55 6.16
CA ILE A 16 -3.94 4.78 5.43
C ILE A 16 -5.25 5.57 5.32
N GLN A 17 -5.66 6.30 6.36
CA GLN A 17 -6.87 7.13 6.31
C GLN A 17 -6.78 8.23 5.26
N LEU A 18 -5.64 8.93 5.18
CA LEU A 18 -5.42 9.96 4.16
C LEU A 18 -5.35 9.35 2.75
N ASP A 19 -4.60 8.28 2.60
CA ASP A 19 -4.38 7.61 1.31
C ASP A 19 -5.64 6.89 0.79
N THR A 20 -6.62 6.62 1.65
CA THR A 20 -7.92 6.01 1.29
C THR A 20 -9.08 7.00 1.23
N GLU A 21 -8.84 8.29 1.53
CA GLU A 21 -9.86 9.34 1.42
C GLU A 21 -10.28 9.57 -0.05
N ARG A 22 -9.34 9.33 -0.98
CA ARG A 22 -9.52 9.39 -2.43
C ARG A 22 -8.78 8.24 -3.10
N ASP A 23 -9.03 8.06 -4.39
CA ASP A 23 -8.27 7.08 -5.19
C ASP A 23 -6.79 7.47 -5.23
N ASN A 24 -5.96 6.64 -4.62
CA ASN A 24 -4.51 6.78 -4.61
C ASN A 24 -3.88 5.68 -5.47
N PHE A 25 -3.69 5.98 -6.76
CA PHE A 25 -3.06 5.05 -7.69
C PHE A 25 -1.55 4.99 -7.48
N MET A 26 -1.02 3.79 -7.37
CA MET A 26 0.40 3.52 -7.16
C MET A 26 0.98 2.71 -8.33
N SER A 27 2.23 2.98 -8.67
CA SER A 27 3.02 2.07 -9.51
C SER A 27 3.26 0.74 -8.78
N ALA A 28 3.67 -0.29 -9.52
CA ALA A 28 4.01 -1.59 -8.92
C ALA A 28 5.14 -1.45 -7.87
N GLN A 29 6.14 -0.61 -8.16
CA GLN A 29 7.24 -0.33 -7.24
C GLN A 29 6.75 0.40 -5.99
N GLN A 30 5.90 1.42 -6.15
CA GLN A 30 5.30 2.15 -5.03
C GLN A 30 4.46 1.22 -4.15
N ALA A 31 3.65 0.33 -4.75
CA ALA A 31 2.86 -0.64 -4.01
C ALA A 31 3.74 -1.60 -3.19
N MET A 32 4.91 -1.98 -3.73
CA MET A 32 5.87 -2.83 -3.02
C MET A 32 6.50 -2.09 -1.83
N GLU A 33 6.97 -0.85 -2.03
CA GLU A 33 7.51 -0.01 -0.97
C GLU A 33 6.47 0.33 0.10
N TYR A 34 5.20 0.44 -0.29
CA TYR A 34 4.09 0.68 0.61
C TYR A 34 3.76 -0.55 1.47
N GLY A 35 4.22 -1.75 1.09
CA GLY A 35 3.89 -3.01 1.77
C GLY A 35 2.58 -3.64 1.30
N LEU A 36 2.03 -3.21 0.15
CA LEU A 36 0.84 -3.82 -0.44
C LEU A 36 1.16 -5.11 -1.20
N VAL A 37 2.39 -5.25 -1.70
CA VAL A 37 2.86 -6.45 -2.43
C VAL A 37 4.31 -6.77 -2.04
N ASP A 38 4.68 -8.05 -2.01
CA ASP A 38 6.02 -8.45 -1.58
C ASP A 38 7.09 -8.26 -2.66
N LYS A 39 6.72 -8.43 -3.94
CA LYS A 39 7.64 -8.39 -5.05
C LYS A 39 6.96 -8.03 -6.37
N VAL A 40 7.62 -7.18 -7.15
CA VAL A 40 7.29 -6.93 -8.56
C VAL A 40 8.04 -7.93 -9.43
N ILE A 41 7.33 -8.70 -10.26
CA ILE A 41 7.95 -9.63 -11.21
C ILE A 41 8.11 -8.91 -12.55
N GLU A 42 9.36 -8.66 -12.94
CA GLU A 42 9.70 -8.18 -14.27
C GLU A 42 10.03 -9.36 -15.20
N LYS A 43 9.70 -9.21 -16.49
CA LYS A 43 9.85 -10.27 -17.50
C LYS A 43 11.29 -10.81 -17.54
N ARG A 44 11.39 -12.12 -17.78
CA ARG A 44 12.60 -12.81 -18.21
C ARG A 44 12.62 -12.92 -19.73
#